data_AF-A0A921F6I2-F1
#
_entry.id   AF-A0A921F6I2-F1
#
_cell.length_a   1.000
_cell.length_b   1.000
_cell.length_c   1.000
_cell.angle_alpha   90.00
_cell.angle_beta   90.00
_cell.angle_gamma   90.00
#
_symmetry.space_group_name_H-M   'P 1'
#
loop_
_entity.id
_entity.type
_entity.pdbx_description
1 polymer ?
#
loop_
_entity_poly.entity_id
_entity_poly.type
_entity_poly.pdbx_seq_one_letter_code
_entity_poly.pdbx_strand_id
1 'polypeptide(L)' 'MSVYIEKVKAREIFDSRGNPTVEADVILSDGTMG' A
#
# COMPACT_ATOMS: atom_id res chain seq x y z
N MET A 1 21.55 9.82 2.56
CA MET A 1 20.52 9.06 3.31
C MET A 1 19.86 8.13 2.31
N SER A 2 19.72 6.83 2.57
CA SER A 2 18.97 5.93 1.68
C SER A 2 17.51 5.88 2.14
N VAL A 3 16.58 5.99 1.20
CA VAL A 3 15.16 5.71 1.46
C VAL A 3 14.93 4.22 1.24
N TYR A 4 14.20 3.57 2.16
CA TYR A 4 13.84 2.16 2.04
C TYR A 4 12.38 1.96 2.46
N ILE A 5 11.80 0.83 2.06
CA ILE A 5 10.44 0.46 2.45
C ILE A 5 10.44 0.16 3.95
N GLU A 6 9.69 0.94 4.72
CA GLU A 6 9.56 0.77 6.16
C GLU A 6 8.39 -0.17 6.50
N LYS A 7 7.26 -0.04 5.79
CA LYS A 7 6.07 -0.84 6.05
C LYS A 7 5.24 -1.06 4.80
N VAL A 8 4.62 -2.24 4.71
CA VAL A 8 3.59 -2.56 3.73
C VAL A 8 2.35 -3.03 4.47
N LYS A 9 1.18 -2.48 4.15
CA LYS A 9 -0.12 -2.93 4.65
C LYS A 9 -0.98 -3.34 3.47
N ALA A 10 -1.69 -4.44 3.58
CA ALA A 10 -2.64 -4.89 2.57
C ALA A 10 -4.04 -5.01 3.15
N ARG A 11 -5.05 -4.74 2.32
CA ARG A 11 -6.47 -4.92 2.67
C ARG A 11 -7.26 -5.37 1.44
N GLU A 12 -8.34 -6.09 1.68
CA GLU A 12 -9.32 -6.42 0.64
C GLU A 12 -10.24 -5.21 0.39
N ILE A 13 -10.44 -4.88 -0.88
CA ILE A 13 -11.42 -3.90 -1.36
C ILE A 13 -12.19 -4.48 -2.55
N PHE A 14 -13.22 -3.79 -3.02
CA PHE A 14 -13.95 -4.18 -4.24
C PHE A 14 -13.57 -3.27 -5.41
N ASP A 15 -13.35 -3.86 -6.59
CA ASP A 15 -13.12 -3.12 -7.83
C ASP A 15 -14.42 -2.51 -8.40
N SER A 16 -14.31 -1.78 -9.51
CA SER A 16 -15.47 -1.19 -10.21
C SER A 16 -16.50 -2.20 -10.75
N ARG A 17 -16.15 -3.49 -10.81
CA ARG A 17 -16.99 -4.61 -11.24
C ARG A 17 -17.57 -5.39 -10.06
N GLY A 18 -17.26 -5.00 -8.81
CA GLY A 18 -17.70 -5.68 -7.60
C GLY A 18 -16.93 -6.96 -7.27
N ASN A 19 -15.75 -7.18 -7.83
CA ASN A 19 -14.91 -8.32 -7.46
C ASN A 19 -13.92 -7.92 -6.34
N PRO A 20 -13.65 -8.82 -5.37
CA PRO A 20 -12.58 -8.60 -4.40
C PRO A 20 -11.23 -8.39 -5.10
N THR A 21 -10.49 -7.40 -4.65
CA THR A 21 -9.11 -7.09 -5.05
C THR A 21 -8.30 -6.60 -3.84
N VAL A 22 -6.99 -6.52 -3.98
CA VAL A 22 -6.09 -6.09 -2.91
C VAL A 22 -5.65 -4.65 -3.13
N GLU A 23 -5.81 -3.82 -2.11
CA GLU A 23 -5.18 -2.51 -2.00
C GLU A 23 -3.97 -2.62 -1.05
N ALA A 24 -2.88 -1.94 -1.40
CA ALA A 24 -1.66 -1.92 -0.61
C ALA A 24 -1.26 -0.47 -0.29
N ASP A 25 -0.92 -0.21 0.97
CA ASP A 25 -0.20 1.00 1.36
C ASP A 25 1.28 0.64 1.59
N VAL A 26 2.17 1.39 0.98
CA VAL A 26 3.63 1.33 1.17
C VAL A 26 4.06 2.62 1.86
N ILE A 27 4.70 2.47 3.02
CA ILE A 27 5.28 3.58 3.78
C ILE A 27 6.80 3.47 3.69
N LEU A 28 7.45 4.54 3.26
CA LEU A 28 8.90 4.64 3.16
C LEU A 28 9.49 5.23 4.45
N SER A 29 10.77 4.98 4.69
CA SER A 29 11.52 5.48 5.85
C SER A 29 11.61 7.00 5.97
N ASP A 30 11.21 7.74 4.93
CA ASP A 30 11.13 9.21 4.93
C ASP A 30 9.70 9.75 5.18
N GLY A 31 8.73 8.86 5.41
CA GLY A 31 7.32 9.19 5.64
C GLY A 31 6.47 9.29 4.38
N THR A 32 7.04 9.13 3.18
CA THR A 32 6.26 9.06 1.93
C THR A 32 5.37 7.82 1.94
N MET A 33 4.12 7.96 1.47
CA MET A 33 3.14 6.89 1.40
C MET A 33 2.52 6.79 0.00
N GLY A 34 2.26 5.57 -0.48
CA GLY A 34 1.59 5.30 -1.76
C GLY A 34 1.04 3.90 -1.88
#